data_AF-A0A1I2BR59-F1
#
_entry.id   AF-A0A1I2BR59-F1
#
_cell.length_a   1.000
_cell.length_b   1.000
_cell.length_c   1.000
_cell.angle_alpha   90.00
_cell.angle_beta   90.00
_cell.angle_gamma   90.00
#
_symmetry.space_group_name_H-M   'P 1'
#
loop_
_entity.id
_entity.type
_entity.pdbx_description
1 polymer ?
#
loop_
_entity_poly.entity_id
_entity_poly.type
_entity_poly.pdbx_seq_one_letter_code
_entity_poly.pdbx_strand_id
1 'polypeptide(L)'
;MILNAVIHGTYHYGESPQQVEALINKVLYDLDPGTPWEAMAPGEDAYFSFATARHDADTFDWWPDNYLQIATNPRTGFGALTWTHTEERQVADSLYGHRWVSVNPRPPRDPAVIGDPGYPRWFHPAYTIPLDHVEAAIREFCRRGTGERPECILWSSDGDDLGRLYVDAHQYRAMLRNAA
;
A
#
# COMPACT_ATOMS: atom_id res chain seq x y z
N MET A 1 11.45 4.74 17.24
CA MET A 1 10.81 3.54 16.66
C MET A 1 11.60 3.12 15.44
N ILE A 2 11.62 1.83 15.13
CA ILE A 2 12.26 1.24 13.96
C ILE A 2 11.21 1.17 12.85
N LEU A 3 11.56 1.60 11.64
CA LEU A 3 10.75 1.30 10.45
C LEU A 3 11.02 -0.16 10.07
N ASN A 4 10.02 -1.01 10.22
CA ASN A 4 10.02 -2.37 9.70
C ASN A 4 9.41 -2.36 8.30
N ALA A 5 10.04 -3.05 7.36
CA ALA A 5 9.56 -3.13 5.99
C ALA A 5 9.59 -4.57 5.47
N VAL A 6 8.57 -4.98 4.72
CA VAL A 6 8.59 -6.20 3.91
C VAL A 6 8.61 -5.77 2.45
N ILE A 7 9.68 -6.11 1.73
CA ILE A 7 9.90 -5.74 0.33
C ILE A 7 10.51 -6.95 -0.38
N HIS A 8 9.95 -7.36 -1.52
CA HIS A 8 10.28 -8.62 -2.22
C HIS A 8 10.22 -9.84 -1.29
N GLY A 9 9.19 -9.90 -0.43
CA GLY A 9 9.02 -10.97 0.55
C GLY A 9 10.12 -11.06 1.62
N THR A 10 10.98 -10.05 1.75
CA THR A 10 12.11 -10.04 2.69
C THR A 10 11.97 -8.89 3.70
N TYR A 11 12.37 -9.11 4.95
CA TYR A 11 12.36 -8.09 5.99
C TYR A 11 13.55 -7.12 5.86
N HIS A 12 13.27 -5.82 6.01
CA HIS A 12 14.26 -4.75 6.02
C HIS A 12 13.97 -3.78 7.17
N TYR A 13 14.99 -3.01 7.59
CA TYR A 13 14.91 -2.14 8.76
C TYR A 13 15.48 -0.75 8.49
N GLY A 14 14.71 0.28 8.82
CA GLY A 14 15.12 1.67 8.82
C GLY A 14 15.36 2.18 10.24
N GLU A 15 16.61 2.18 10.69
CA GLU A 15 17.02 2.68 12.01
C GLU A 15 17.71 4.05 11.94
N SER A 16 18.06 4.48 10.73
CA SER A 16 18.66 5.78 10.43
C SER A 16 17.96 6.45 9.24
N PRO A 17 18.04 7.79 9.11
CA PRO A 17 17.45 8.50 7.98
C PRO A 17 17.90 7.98 6.61
N GLN A 18 19.17 7.57 6.48
CA GLN A 18 19.72 7.05 5.23
C GLN A 18 19.13 5.68 4.86
N GLN A 19 18.94 4.81 5.86
CA GLN A 19 18.29 3.51 5.64
C GLN A 19 16.81 3.69 5.28
N VAL A 20 16.11 4.59 5.97
CA VAL A 20 14.71 4.92 5.65
C VAL A 20 14.60 5.42 4.20
N GLU A 21 15.46 6.35 3.79
CA GLU A 21 15.46 6.86 2.41
C GLU A 21 15.72 5.75 1.37
N ALA A 22 16.64 4.83 1.66
CA ALA A 22 16.89 3.69 0.79
C ALA A 22 15.67 2.78 0.65
N LEU A 23 14.91 2.56 1.73
CA LEU A 23 13.67 1.78 1.69
C LEU A 23 12.57 2.50 0.92
N ILE A 24 12.43 3.83 1.07
CA ILE A 24 11.47 4.63 0.31
C ILE A 24 11.75 4.51 -1.19
N ASN A 25 13.00 4.69 -1.62
CA ASN A 25 13.35 4.56 -3.03
C ASN A 25 13.06 3.17 -3.58
N LYS A 26 13.34 2.13 -2.79
CA LYS A 26 13.07 0.75 -3.19
C LYS A 26 11.59 0.49 -3.45
N VAL A 27 10.70 0.94 -2.55
CA VAL A 27 9.24 0.74 -2.74
C VAL A 27 8.67 1.62 -3.87
N LEU A 28 9.28 2.78 -4.15
CA LEU A 28 8.82 3.65 -5.21
C LEU A 28 9.20 3.15 -6.60
N TYR A 29 10.36 2.52 -6.76
CA TYR A 29 10.94 2.29 -8.08
C TYR A 29 11.30 0.84 -8.41
N ASP A 30 11.46 -0.03 -7.40
CA ASP A 30 11.98 -1.38 -7.61
C ASP A 30 10.90 -2.48 -7.47
N LEU A 31 9.67 -2.15 -7.04
CA LEU A 31 8.57 -3.12 -6.99
C LEU A 31 8.19 -3.58 -8.40
N ASP A 32 7.92 -4.88 -8.55
CA ASP A 32 7.28 -5.39 -9.76
C ASP A 32 5.80 -4.98 -9.77
N PRO A 33 5.33 -4.10 -10.67
CA PRO A 33 3.92 -3.71 -10.72
C PRO A 33 2.99 -4.83 -11.22
N GLY A 34 3.56 -5.90 -11.79
CA GLY A 34 2.80 -6.93 -12.49
C GLY A 34 2.11 -6.38 -13.72
N THR A 35 1.13 -7.13 -14.22
CA THR A 35 0.29 -6.68 -15.33
C THR A 35 -1.06 -7.38 -15.36
N PRO A 36 -2.18 -6.64 -15.51
CA PRO A 36 -3.49 -7.24 -15.70
C PRO A 36 -3.64 -7.89 -17.07
N TRP A 37 -2.67 -7.79 -17.98
CA TRP A 37 -2.77 -8.23 -19.38
C TRP A 37 -2.19 -9.62 -19.64
N GLU A 38 -1.32 -10.11 -18.75
CA GLU A 38 -0.65 -11.40 -18.90
C GLU A 38 -1.11 -12.37 -17.81
N ALA A 39 -1.10 -13.66 -18.10
CA ALA A 39 -1.39 -14.67 -17.08
C ALA A 39 -0.17 -14.83 -16.17
N MET A 40 -0.41 -15.02 -14.86
CA MET A 40 0.65 -15.32 -13.88
C MET A 40 1.70 -14.21 -13.69
N ALA A 41 1.34 -12.95 -13.92
CA ALA A 41 2.18 -11.78 -13.66
C ALA A 41 1.54 -10.89 -12.57
N PRO A 42 1.45 -11.38 -11.31
CA PRO A 42 0.78 -10.66 -10.23
C PRO A 42 1.52 -9.41 -9.78
N GLY A 43 2.84 -9.30 -9.99
CA GLY A 43 3.62 -8.23 -9.38
C GLY A 43 3.75 -8.41 -7.87
N GLU A 44 4.02 -7.31 -7.18
CA GLU A 44 4.37 -7.27 -5.76
C GLU A 44 3.83 -6.01 -5.09
N ASP A 45 3.66 -6.08 -3.78
CA ASP A 45 3.45 -4.95 -2.89
C ASP A 45 4.51 -4.94 -1.79
N ALA A 46 4.56 -3.84 -1.05
CA ALA A 46 5.42 -3.68 0.11
C ALA A 46 4.61 -3.25 1.34
N TYR A 47 5.16 -3.52 2.52
CA TYR A 47 4.53 -3.15 3.79
C TYR A 47 5.52 -2.38 4.63
N PHE A 48 5.11 -1.23 5.15
CA PHE A 48 5.83 -0.49 6.18
C PHE A 48 5.05 -0.51 7.49
N SER A 49 5.77 -0.62 8.61
CA SER A 49 5.21 -0.49 9.96
C SER A 49 6.25 0.11 10.91
N PHE A 50 5.80 0.77 11.96
CA PHE A 50 6.67 1.23 13.04
C PHE A 50 6.47 0.43 14.31
N ALA A 51 7.58 0.06 14.94
CA ALA A 51 7.57 -0.61 16.23
C ALA A 51 8.82 -0.28 17.07
N THR A 52 8.84 -0.75 18.32
CA THR A 52 9.99 -0.58 19.23
C THR A 52 11.12 -1.57 18.98
N ALA A 53 10.84 -2.68 18.27
CA ALA A 53 11.81 -3.71 17.92
C ALA A 53 11.68 -4.11 16.44
N ARG A 54 12.68 -4.88 15.98
CA ARG A 54 12.67 -5.47 14.64
C ARG A 54 11.61 -6.56 14.57
N HIS A 55 10.93 -6.61 13.44
CA HIS A 55 9.97 -7.62 13.09
C HIS A 55 10.59 -8.58 12.06
N ASP A 56 10.49 -9.87 12.30
CA ASP A 56 10.97 -10.93 11.41
C ASP A 56 9.97 -12.09 11.35
N ALA A 57 10.33 -13.16 10.65
CA ALA A 57 9.47 -14.33 10.48
C ALA A 57 9.19 -15.10 11.79
N ASP A 58 10.05 -14.93 12.79
CA ASP A 58 9.95 -15.60 14.10
C ASP A 58 9.24 -14.72 15.14
N THR A 59 8.93 -13.47 14.79
CA THR A 59 8.19 -12.52 15.63
C THR A 59 6.69 -12.86 15.63
N PHE A 60 6.32 -13.93 16.34
CA PHE A 60 4.93 -14.39 16.45
C PHE A 60 4.16 -13.76 17.62
N ASP A 61 4.87 -13.27 18.64
CA ASP A 61 4.27 -12.88 19.92
C ASP A 61 3.66 -11.47 19.92
N TRP A 62 4.00 -10.63 18.94
CA TRP A 62 3.42 -9.30 18.75
C TRP A 62 3.54 -8.87 17.29
N TRP A 63 2.45 -8.39 16.71
CA TRP A 63 2.41 -7.83 15.36
C TRP A 63 2.41 -6.29 15.51
N PRO A 64 3.19 -5.53 14.73
CA PRO A 64 3.04 -4.07 14.68
C PRO A 64 1.58 -3.71 14.53
N ASP A 65 1.10 -2.76 15.32
CA ASP A 65 -0.31 -2.41 15.34
C ASP A 65 -0.72 -1.57 14.12
N ASN A 66 0.25 -1.10 13.33
CA ASN A 66 0.07 -0.22 12.18
C ASN A 66 0.73 -0.80 10.92
N TYR A 67 0.02 -0.78 9.79
CA TYR A 67 0.53 -1.21 8.50
C TYR A 67 0.20 -0.21 7.42
N LEU A 68 1.21 0.19 6.66
CA LEU A 68 1.05 0.88 5.38
C LEU A 68 1.43 -0.09 4.26
N GLN A 69 0.43 -0.64 3.57
CA GLN A 69 0.64 -1.38 2.32
C GLN A 69 0.86 -0.37 1.19
N ILE A 70 1.86 -0.64 0.37
CA ILE A 70 2.32 0.22 -0.71
C ILE A 70 2.38 -0.60 -1.98
N ALA A 71 1.67 -0.15 -3.01
CA ALA A 71 1.81 -0.67 -4.36
C ALA A 71 2.09 0.48 -5.32
N THR A 72 3.07 0.30 -6.20
CA THR A 72 3.51 1.33 -7.15
C THR A 72 3.60 0.74 -8.55
N ASN A 73 3.28 1.57 -9.54
CA ASN A 73 3.55 1.29 -10.94
C ASN A 73 4.22 2.52 -11.57
N PRO A 74 5.56 2.59 -11.55
CA PRO A 74 6.31 3.71 -12.12
C PRO A 74 6.11 3.86 -13.62
N ARG A 75 5.74 2.79 -14.34
CA ARG A 75 5.51 2.82 -15.78
C ARG A 75 4.25 3.63 -16.13
N THR A 76 3.23 3.59 -15.28
CA THR A 76 1.99 4.37 -15.44
C THR A 76 2.01 5.67 -14.63
N GLY A 77 2.92 5.79 -13.66
CA GLY A 77 3.03 6.97 -12.79
C GLY A 77 2.01 7.00 -11.66
N PHE A 78 1.47 5.84 -11.27
CA PHE A 78 0.46 5.71 -10.23
C PHE A 78 0.86 4.71 -9.16
N GLY A 79 0.23 4.81 -8.00
CA GLY A 79 0.26 3.79 -6.96
C GLY A 79 -0.99 3.86 -6.09
N ALA A 80 -1.04 3.03 -5.06
CA ALA A 80 -2.11 3.02 -4.10
C ALA A 80 -1.56 2.67 -2.72
N LEU A 81 -2.21 3.17 -1.68
CA LEU A 81 -1.86 2.92 -0.30
C LEU A 81 -3.07 2.35 0.43
N THR A 82 -2.84 1.32 1.24
CA THR A 82 -3.77 0.96 2.30
C THR A 82 -3.11 1.17 3.66
N TRP A 83 -3.87 1.69 4.62
CA TRP A 83 -3.42 1.80 5.99
C TRP A 83 -4.36 1.01 6.89
N THR A 84 -3.80 0.09 7.66
CA THR A 84 -4.55 -0.76 8.57
C THR A 84 -4.01 -0.58 9.98
N HIS A 85 -4.92 -0.61 10.94
CA HIS A 85 -4.62 -0.52 12.36
C HIS A 85 -5.30 -1.68 13.12
N THR A 86 -4.61 -2.33 14.08
CA THR A 86 -5.17 -3.43 14.89
C THR A 86 -5.84 -2.92 16.18
N GLU A 87 -6.83 -3.64 16.71
CA GLU A 87 -7.65 -3.20 17.87
C GLU A 87 -6.87 -2.84 19.15
N GLU A 88 -5.60 -3.25 19.25
CA GLU A 88 -4.73 -3.00 20.42
C GLU A 88 -4.34 -1.52 20.61
N ARG A 89 -4.41 -0.69 19.56
CA ARG A 89 -4.37 0.77 19.71
C ARG A 89 -5.81 1.21 19.84
N GLN A 90 -6.27 1.37 21.09
CA GLN A 90 -7.58 1.93 21.39
C GLN A 90 -7.69 3.36 20.83
N VAL A 91 -8.16 3.49 19.58
CA VAL A 91 -8.75 4.73 19.09
C VAL A 91 -10.21 4.68 19.53
N ALA A 92 -10.64 5.72 20.27
CA ALA A 92 -11.78 5.69 21.18
C ALA A 92 -13.19 5.36 20.61
N ASP A 93 -13.34 4.98 19.33
CA ASP A 93 -14.66 4.89 18.68
C ASP A 93 -14.81 3.79 17.58
N SER A 94 -14.10 2.66 17.65
CA SER A 94 -13.95 1.78 16.49
C SER A 94 -14.06 0.28 16.82
N LEU A 95 -15.08 -0.40 16.29
CA LEU A 95 -15.47 -1.79 16.67
C LEU A 95 -15.03 -2.90 15.69
N TYR A 96 -14.34 -2.62 14.58
CA TYR A 96 -13.81 -3.65 13.66
C TYR A 96 -12.62 -3.10 12.85
N GLY A 97 -11.60 -3.92 12.59
CA GLY A 97 -10.33 -3.52 11.95
C GLY A 97 -10.48 -2.57 10.76
N HIS A 98 -10.02 -1.33 10.91
CA HIS A 98 -10.24 -0.27 9.93
C HIS A 98 -9.13 -0.22 8.90
N ARG A 99 -9.32 -0.89 7.76
CA ARG A 99 -8.48 -0.63 6.58
C ARG A 99 -8.99 0.61 5.87
N TRP A 100 -8.11 1.60 5.75
CA TRP A 100 -8.30 2.77 4.92
C TRP A 100 -7.56 2.60 3.60
N VAL A 101 -8.07 3.20 2.54
CA VAL A 101 -7.44 3.20 1.21
C VAL A 101 -7.30 4.62 0.69
N SER A 102 -6.20 4.91 -0.02
CA SER A 102 -6.03 6.16 -0.77
C SER A 102 -7.19 6.40 -1.75
N VAL A 103 -7.57 7.66 -1.96
CA VAL A 103 -8.63 8.04 -2.89
C VAL A 103 -8.11 9.06 -3.88
N ASN A 104 -8.49 8.89 -5.15
CA ASN A 104 -8.21 9.84 -6.19
C ASN A 104 -9.51 10.50 -6.70
N PRO A 105 -9.73 11.81 -6.43
CA PRO A 105 -10.88 12.55 -6.96
C PRO A 105 -10.92 12.66 -8.49
N ARG A 106 -9.80 12.38 -9.16
CA ARG A 106 -9.67 12.37 -10.62
C ARG A 106 -9.02 11.05 -11.05
N PRO A 107 -9.77 9.93 -10.98
CA PRO A 107 -9.23 8.60 -11.25
C PRO A 107 -8.58 8.51 -12.63
N PRO A 108 -7.39 7.90 -12.75
CA PRO A 108 -6.82 7.61 -14.05
C PRO A 108 -7.63 6.54 -14.78
N ARG A 109 -7.49 6.48 -16.11
CA ARG A 109 -8.15 5.44 -16.89
C ARG A 109 -7.49 4.08 -16.68
N ASP A 110 -6.16 4.00 -16.80
CA ASP A 110 -5.39 2.75 -16.79
C ASP A 110 -4.19 2.83 -15.83
N PRO A 111 -4.40 2.79 -14.50
CA PRO A 111 -3.31 2.87 -13.52
C PRO A 111 -2.49 1.58 -13.41
N ALA A 112 -3.11 0.43 -13.63
CA ALA A 112 -2.52 -0.91 -13.55
C ALA A 112 -1.70 -1.14 -12.27
N VAL A 113 -2.24 -0.75 -11.10
CA VAL A 113 -1.58 -0.91 -9.80
C VAL A 113 -2.09 -2.18 -9.14
N ILE A 114 -1.20 -3.13 -8.85
CA ILE A 114 -1.57 -4.36 -8.14
C ILE A 114 -2.01 -4.06 -6.71
N GLY A 115 -3.03 -4.75 -6.21
CA GLY A 115 -3.52 -4.60 -4.85
C GLY A 115 -3.49 -5.86 -4.00
N ASP A 116 -3.58 -7.03 -4.62
CA ASP A 116 -3.37 -8.31 -3.95
C ASP A 116 -2.59 -9.23 -4.90
N PRO A 117 -1.27 -9.38 -4.70
CA PRO A 117 -0.46 -10.29 -5.51
C PRO A 117 -0.79 -11.77 -5.27
N GLY A 118 -1.26 -12.14 -4.07
CA GLY A 118 -1.58 -13.52 -3.70
C GLY A 118 -2.85 -14.03 -4.36
N TYR A 119 -3.83 -13.14 -4.54
CA TYR A 119 -5.01 -13.33 -5.39
C TYR A 119 -5.00 -12.23 -6.45
N PRO A 120 -4.35 -12.46 -7.62
CA PRO A 120 -3.96 -11.41 -8.57
C PRO A 120 -5.12 -10.46 -8.90
N ARG A 121 -5.17 -9.34 -8.19
CA ARG A 121 -6.23 -8.33 -8.26
C ARG A 121 -5.62 -6.94 -8.18
N TRP A 122 -6.13 -6.04 -9.01
CA TRP A 122 -5.64 -4.68 -9.14
C TRP A 122 -6.53 -3.71 -8.37
N PHE A 123 -5.97 -2.63 -7.86
CA PHE A 123 -6.77 -1.56 -7.28
C PHE A 123 -7.74 -1.01 -8.33
N HIS A 124 -8.98 -0.79 -7.91
CA HIS A 124 -9.92 -0.01 -8.69
C HIS A 124 -9.36 1.41 -8.90
N PRO A 125 -9.45 2.02 -10.11
CA PRO A 125 -8.79 3.30 -10.39
C PRO A 125 -9.17 4.47 -9.48
N ALA A 126 -10.37 4.41 -8.88
CA ALA A 126 -10.81 5.38 -7.87
C ALA A 126 -9.88 5.47 -6.64
N TYR A 127 -9.10 4.43 -6.39
CA TYR A 127 -8.19 4.35 -5.25
C TYR A 127 -6.71 4.51 -5.60
N THR A 128 -6.40 4.64 -6.89
CA THR A 128 -5.02 4.84 -7.37
C THR A 128 -4.70 6.32 -7.50
N ILE A 129 -3.65 6.78 -6.82
CA ILE A 129 -3.21 8.17 -6.78
C ILE A 129 -1.91 8.35 -7.58
N PRO A 130 -1.60 9.57 -8.06
CA PRO A 130 -0.31 9.89 -8.68
C PRO A 130 0.89 9.48 -7.82
N LEU A 131 1.97 9.03 -8.46
CA LEU A 131 3.15 8.50 -7.76
C LEU A 131 3.85 9.53 -6.86
N ASP A 132 3.81 10.82 -7.23
CA ASP A 132 4.31 11.92 -6.39
C ASP A 132 3.50 12.08 -5.09
N HIS A 133 2.19 11.83 -5.14
CA HIS A 133 1.36 11.78 -3.93
C HIS A 133 1.66 10.54 -3.07
N VAL A 134 1.94 9.40 -3.70
CA VAL A 134 2.40 8.19 -2.98
C VAL A 134 3.71 8.48 -2.25
N GLU A 135 4.69 9.06 -2.94
CA GLU A 135 5.97 9.46 -2.36
C GLU A 135 5.79 10.43 -1.19
N ALA A 136 4.97 11.48 -1.36
CA ALA A 136 4.68 12.43 -0.29
C ALA A 136 4.09 11.76 0.95
N ALA A 137 3.14 10.85 0.78
CA ALA A 137 2.50 10.12 1.88
C ALA A 137 3.47 9.17 2.60
N ILE A 138 4.29 8.42 1.86
CA ILE A 138 5.31 7.53 2.44
C ILE A 138 6.35 8.35 3.22
N ARG A 139 6.80 9.49 2.67
CA ARG A 139 7.73 10.39 3.34
C ARG A 139 7.13 10.98 4.60
N GLU A 140 5.85 11.36 4.59
CA GLU A 140 5.14 11.83 5.80
C GLU A 140 5.07 10.71 6.86
N PHE A 141 4.66 9.50 6.46
CA PHE A 141 4.60 8.33 7.34
C PHE A 141 5.94 8.10 8.05
N CYS A 142 7.02 8.06 7.27
CA CYS A 142 8.36 7.81 7.77
C CYS A 142 8.89 8.96 8.64
N ARG A 143 8.63 10.22 8.26
CA ARG A 143 9.04 11.40 9.03
C ARG A 143 8.34 11.48 10.38
N ARG A 144 7.06 11.12 10.46
CA ARG A 144 6.30 11.10 11.73
C ARG A 144 6.81 9.99 12.63
N GLY A 145 7.11 8.81 12.09
CA GLY A 145 7.69 7.71 12.86
C GLY A 145 6.77 7.14 13.93
N THR A 146 5.47 7.43 13.83
CA THR A 146 4.44 7.01 14.81
C THR A 146 3.58 5.84 14.32
N GLY A 147 3.66 5.47 13.04
CA GLY A 147 2.72 4.52 12.45
C GLY A 147 1.30 5.07 12.24
N GLU A 148 1.09 6.37 12.47
CA GLU A 148 -0.18 7.02 12.15
C GLU A 148 -0.36 7.14 10.64
N ARG A 149 -1.61 7.07 10.20
CA ARG A 149 -1.97 7.27 8.80
C ARG A 149 -1.52 8.66 8.30
N PRO A 150 -0.87 8.76 7.12
CA PRO A 150 -0.52 10.04 6.51
C PRO A 150 -1.74 10.96 6.30
N GLU A 151 -1.56 12.26 6.45
CA GLU A 151 -2.63 13.26 6.32
C GLU A 151 -2.58 14.02 4.99
N CYS A 152 -1.47 13.97 4.25
CA CYS A 152 -1.29 14.71 3.00
C CYS A 152 -2.06 14.15 1.78
N ILE A 153 -2.79 13.05 1.93
CA ILE A 153 -3.65 12.47 0.88
C ILE A 153 -5.06 12.20 1.40
N LEU A 154 -5.98 11.96 0.47
CA LEU A 154 -7.35 11.58 0.81
C LEU A 154 -7.46 10.08 1.07
N TRP A 155 -8.26 9.73 2.06
CA TRP A 155 -8.51 8.35 2.47
C TRP A 155 -10.01 8.05 2.48
N SER A 156 -10.38 6.82 2.13
CA SER A 156 -11.72 6.26 2.31
C SER A 156 -11.67 5.07 3.26
N SER A 157 -12.74 4.89 4.04
CA SER A 157 -12.98 3.70 4.87
C SER A 157 -13.48 2.50 4.08
N ASP A 158 -13.51 2.58 2.75
CA ASP A 158 -13.90 1.46 1.86
C ASP A 158 -12.87 0.31 1.84
N GLY A 159 -11.77 0.41 2.58
CA GLY A 159 -10.67 -0.56 2.49
C GLY A 159 -11.04 -1.98 2.93
N ASP A 160 -12.14 -2.15 3.67
CA ASP A 160 -12.67 -3.46 4.06
C ASP A 160 -13.63 -4.07 3.01
N ASP A 161 -14.12 -3.27 2.05
CA ASP A 161 -14.92 -3.76 0.93
C ASP A 161 -14.00 -4.20 -0.22
N LEU A 162 -13.45 -5.41 -0.11
CA LEU A 162 -12.50 -5.95 -1.09
C LEU A 162 -13.08 -6.05 -2.51
N GLY A 163 -14.41 -6.17 -2.66
CA GLY A 163 -15.07 -6.24 -3.97
C GLY A 163 -15.18 -4.87 -4.66
N ARG A 164 -15.15 -3.79 -3.88
CA ARG A 164 -15.08 -2.42 -4.37
C ARG A 164 -13.64 -1.95 -4.54
N LEU A 165 -12.76 -2.34 -3.61
CA LEU A 165 -11.36 -1.95 -3.57
C LEU A 165 -10.58 -2.50 -4.76
N TYR A 166 -10.86 -3.76 -5.11
CA TYR A 166 -10.10 -4.51 -6.08
C TYR A 166 -10.95 -5.00 -7.25
N VAL A 167 -10.30 -5.16 -8.39
CA VAL A 167 -10.85 -5.79 -9.59
C VAL A 167 -9.92 -6.90 -10.06
N ASP A 168 -10.49 -8.01 -10.52
CA ASP A 168 -9.71 -9.05 -11.18
C ASP A 168 -9.26 -8.63 -12.59
N ALA A 169 -8.37 -9.41 -13.21
CA ALA A 169 -7.85 -9.11 -14.54
C ALA A 169 -8.96 -9.00 -15.61
N HIS A 170 -10.02 -9.81 -15.52
CA HIS A 170 -11.12 -9.77 -16.48
C HIS A 170 -11.95 -8.50 -16.34
N GLN A 171 -12.31 -8.14 -15.11
CA GLN A 171 -13.02 -6.91 -14.75
C GLN A 171 -12.21 -5.68 -15.17
N TYR A 172 -10.91 -5.64 -14.85
CA TYR A 172 -10.01 -4.55 -15.20
C TYR A 172 -10.00 -4.29 -16.72
N ARG A 173 -9.82 -5.34 -17.53
CA ARG A 173 -9.82 -5.25 -18.99
C ARG A 173 -11.18 -4.79 -19.54
N ALA A 174 -12.28 -5.23 -18.94
CA ALA A 174 -13.63 -4.83 -19.35
C ALA A 174 -13.89 -3.34 -19.11
N MET A 175 -13.44 -2.79 -17.98
CA MET A 175 -13.57 -1.36 -17.67
C MET A 175 -12.90 -0.48 -18.73
N LEU A 176 -11.72 -0.86 -19.19
CA LEU A 176 -10.98 -0.10 -20.20
C LEU A 176 -11.63 -0.10 -21.58
N ARG A 177 -12.26 -1.22 -21.95
CA ARG A 177 -12.99 -1.37 -23.23
C ARG A 177 -14.26 -0.53 -23.30
N ASN A 178 -14.98 -0.41 -22.18
CA ASN A 178 -16.27 0.29 -22.14
C ASN A 178 -16.15 1.82 -21.99
N ALA A 179 -14.93 2.33 -21.80
CA ALA A 179 -14.63 3.76 -21.66
C ALA A 179 -14.11 4.41 -22.98
N ALA A 180 -14.25 3.72 -24.11
CA ALA A 180 -13.77 4.15 -25.44
C ALA A 180 -14.93 4.63 -26.33
#